data_AF-A0A3D5J187-F1
#
_entry.id   AF-A0A3D5J187-F1
#
_cell.length_a   1.000
_cell.length_b   1.000
_cell.length_c   1.000
_cell.angle_alpha   90.00
_cell.angle_beta   90.00
_cell.angle_gamma   90.00
#
_symmetry.space_group_name_H-M   'P 1'
#
loop_
_entity.id
_entity.type
_entity.pdbx_description
1 polymer ?
#
loop_
_entity_poly.entity_id
_entity_poly.type
_entity_poly.pdbx_seq_one_letter_code
_entity_poly.pdbx_strand_id
1 'polypeptide(L)'
;MLQPLKLIFFSLLITSYSLSAQSQLKSDIKIYKNIGIIKNATGWAYNNQENSWTDHPNYIKKNIAEEEPSTHNKSTTISKAYQNFDSINLQTINYKNHFYYLLIVKCLEGKYTYPTLKKDWNYQSETKIFIFEETDINNLKSLNDYLCITTSRKIVITSKIENDEEFISNIKRELIRLPSKSSKKYTFVIRKLDNESVHFLLPQCYVEDPIETIQNKYFEISLKDYYKFLGLKTQDKSLY
;
A
#
# COMPACT_ATOMS: atom_id res chain seq x y z
N MET A 1 -67.03 7.85 23.59
CA MET A 1 -66.36 7.41 22.34
C MET A 1 -65.00 8.10 22.17
N LEU A 2 -64.02 7.80 23.04
CA LEU A 2 -62.68 8.44 23.04
C LEU A 2 -61.51 7.47 22.76
N GLN A 3 -61.81 6.18 22.53
CA GLN A 3 -60.83 5.13 22.30
C GLN A 3 -60.09 5.19 20.94
N PRO A 4 -60.74 5.50 19.79
CA PRO A 4 -60.03 5.48 18.51
C PRO A 4 -59.03 6.63 18.37
N LEU A 5 -59.30 7.77 19.00
CA LEU A 5 -58.42 8.95 18.95
C LEU A 5 -57.11 8.73 19.74
N LYS A 6 -57.18 8.00 20.86
CA LYS A 6 -55.98 7.63 21.65
C LYS A 6 -55.09 6.62 20.91
N LEU A 7 -55.69 5.70 20.14
CA LEU A 7 -54.94 4.68 19.39
C LEU A 7 -54.15 5.30 18.22
N ILE A 8 -54.73 6.29 17.53
CA ILE A 8 -54.08 7.03 16.44
C ILE A 8 -52.90 7.86 16.97
N PHE A 9 -53.05 8.48 18.14
CA PHE A 9 -51.98 9.27 18.75
C PHE A 9 -50.78 8.42 19.19
N PHE A 10 -51.03 7.19 19.65
CA PHE A 10 -49.96 6.25 20.04
C PHE A 10 -49.20 5.69 18.82
N SER A 11 -49.88 5.48 17.70
CA SER A 11 -49.28 5.07 16.41
C SER A 11 -48.34 6.14 15.83
N LEU A 12 -48.73 7.41 15.90
CA LEU A 12 -47.93 8.55 15.42
C LEU A 12 -46.65 8.80 16.27
N LEU A 13 -46.68 8.45 17.55
CA LEU A 13 -45.51 8.53 18.42
C LEU A 13 -44.48 7.44 18.10
N ILE A 14 -44.91 6.24 17.69
CA ILE A 14 -43.99 5.13 17.39
C ILE A 14 -43.28 5.36 16.04
N THR A 15 -43.93 5.98 15.05
CA THR A 15 -43.29 6.27 13.76
C THR A 15 -42.25 7.39 13.82
N SER A 16 -42.39 8.34 14.76
CA SER A 16 -41.44 9.45 14.94
C SER A 16 -40.13 9.03 15.63
N TYR A 17 -40.12 7.93 16.40
CA TYR A 17 -38.86 7.33 16.90
C TYR A 17 -38.09 6.56 15.81
N SER A 18 -38.77 6.03 14.79
CA SER A 18 -38.12 5.28 13.71
C SER A 18 -37.39 6.15 12.68
N LEU A 19 -37.71 7.45 12.60
CA LEU A 19 -37.10 8.40 11.66
C LEU A 19 -35.77 9.01 12.15
N SER A 20 -35.39 8.78 13.41
CA SER A 20 -34.16 9.36 14.00
C SER A 20 -33.00 8.36 14.12
N ALA A 21 -33.17 7.11 13.68
CA ALA A 21 -32.11 6.09 13.70
C ALA A 21 -31.22 6.09 12.43
N GLN A 22 -31.52 6.94 11.45
CA GLN A 22 -30.64 7.19 10.33
C GLN A 22 -29.65 8.31 10.69
N SER A 23 -28.93 8.14 11.80
CA SER A 23 -27.68 8.89 11.98
C SER A 23 -26.84 8.57 10.76
N GLN A 24 -26.51 9.58 9.96
CA GLN A 24 -25.34 9.50 9.09
C GLN A 24 -24.23 8.88 9.95
N LEU A 25 -23.84 7.65 9.63
CA LEU A 25 -22.74 6.97 10.29
C LEU A 25 -21.51 7.83 10.00
N LYS A 26 -21.25 8.84 10.85
CA LYS A 26 -19.96 9.51 10.90
C LYS A 26 -18.95 8.39 10.93
N SER A 27 -18.13 8.30 9.90
CA SER A 27 -17.15 7.25 9.81
C SER A 27 -16.36 7.19 11.12
N ASP A 28 -16.40 6.05 11.79
CA ASP A 28 -15.57 5.80 12.98
C ASP A 28 -14.07 5.79 12.64
N ILE A 29 -13.72 5.85 11.34
CA ILE A 29 -12.36 6.02 10.85
C ILE A 29 -12.04 7.51 10.80
N LYS A 30 -11.11 7.94 11.64
CA LYS A 30 -10.48 9.25 11.53
C LYS A 30 -9.20 9.12 10.72
N ILE A 31 -9.15 9.79 9.59
CA ILE A 31 -7.95 9.87 8.75
C ILE A 31 -7.06 10.99 9.29
N TYR A 32 -5.80 10.66 9.58
CA TYR A 32 -4.78 11.65 9.93
C TYR A 32 -3.97 12.03 8.69
N LYS A 33 -3.20 13.12 8.82
CA LYS A 33 -2.36 13.65 7.76
C LYS A 33 -1.38 12.57 7.25
N ASN A 34 -1.09 12.63 5.95
CA ASN A 34 -0.01 11.86 5.33
C ASN A 34 1.30 12.11 6.09
N ILE A 35 1.96 11.03 6.51
CA ILE A 35 3.23 11.07 7.24
C ILE A 35 4.35 11.46 6.28
N GLY A 36 4.45 10.74 5.16
CA GLY A 36 5.46 10.98 4.15
C GLY A 36 5.16 10.25 2.84
N ILE A 37 5.86 10.69 1.80
CA ILE A 37 5.71 10.20 0.42
C ILE A 37 7.09 9.93 -0.21
N ILE A 38 7.23 8.77 -0.83
CA ILE A 38 8.33 8.45 -1.73
C ILE A 38 7.80 8.55 -3.16
N LYS A 39 8.39 9.43 -3.96
CA LYS A 39 8.11 9.55 -5.41
C LYS A 39 9.25 9.06 -6.29
N ASN A 40 10.45 8.93 -5.71
CA ASN A 40 11.66 8.59 -6.41
C ASN A 40 12.41 7.53 -5.60
N ALA A 41 12.77 6.43 -6.25
CA ALA A 41 13.72 5.43 -5.80
C ALA A 41 14.43 4.85 -7.02
N THR A 42 15.61 4.29 -6.82
CA THR A 42 16.34 3.55 -7.85
C THR A 42 16.01 2.07 -7.71
N GLY A 43 15.36 1.48 -8.71
CA GLY A 43 15.07 0.05 -8.76
C GLY A 43 16.22 -0.71 -9.38
N TRP A 44 16.93 -1.47 -8.57
CA TRP A 44 18.07 -2.30 -8.94
C TRP A 44 17.66 -3.74 -9.21
N ALA A 45 18.28 -4.37 -10.21
CA ALA A 45 18.19 -5.80 -10.46
C ALA A 45 19.54 -6.36 -10.92
N TYR A 46 19.93 -7.51 -10.37
CA TYR A 46 21.19 -8.16 -10.71
C TYR A 46 21.05 -9.11 -11.91
N ASN A 47 21.90 -8.93 -12.92
CA ASN A 47 22.01 -9.78 -14.08
C ASN A 47 23.03 -10.89 -13.85
N ASN A 48 22.53 -12.10 -13.56
CA ASN A 48 23.38 -13.27 -13.41
C ASN A 48 24.10 -13.68 -14.70
N GLN A 49 23.58 -13.33 -15.89
CA GLN A 49 24.19 -13.71 -17.17
C GLN A 49 25.37 -12.80 -17.54
N GLU A 50 25.22 -11.49 -17.28
CA GLU A 50 26.25 -10.48 -17.58
C GLU A 50 27.10 -10.12 -16.36
N ASN A 51 26.78 -10.69 -15.18
CA ASN A 51 27.42 -10.40 -13.90
C ASN A 51 27.46 -8.89 -13.60
N SER A 52 26.34 -8.21 -13.85
CA SER A 52 26.21 -6.76 -13.83
C SER A 52 24.91 -6.32 -13.15
N TRP A 53 24.88 -5.09 -12.63
CA TRP A 53 23.67 -4.49 -12.07
C TRP A 53 23.01 -3.58 -13.09
N THR A 54 21.68 -3.61 -13.16
CA THR A 54 20.87 -2.65 -13.92
C THR A 54 19.99 -1.85 -12.98
N ASP A 55 19.81 -0.56 -13.30
CA ASP A 55 19.01 0.37 -12.51
C ASP A 55 17.95 1.08 -13.33
N HIS A 56 16.79 1.30 -12.71
CA HIS A 56 15.72 2.08 -13.31
C HIS A 56 14.94 2.92 -12.30
N PRO A 57 14.46 4.11 -12.68
CA PRO A 57 13.69 4.96 -11.78
C PRO A 57 12.32 4.33 -11.49
N ASN A 58 12.06 4.04 -10.21
CA ASN A 58 10.78 3.59 -9.65
C ASN A 58 10.23 2.24 -10.16
N TYR A 59 11.00 1.44 -10.90
CA TYR A 59 10.62 0.07 -11.20
C TYR A 59 11.81 -0.88 -11.18
N ILE A 60 11.54 -2.14 -10.86
CA ILE A 60 12.50 -3.25 -10.88
C ILE A 60 12.10 -4.16 -12.04
N LYS A 61 13.02 -4.45 -12.96
CA LYS A 61 12.72 -5.35 -14.09
C LYS A 61 12.40 -6.77 -13.63
N LYS A 62 11.46 -7.40 -14.33
CA LYS A 62 11.10 -8.81 -14.09
C LYS A 62 12.13 -9.77 -14.66
N ASN A 63 12.57 -9.50 -15.88
CA ASN A 63 13.60 -10.23 -16.57
C ASN A 63 14.52 -9.22 -17.25
N ILE A 64 15.82 -9.42 -17.12
CA ILE A 64 16.83 -8.48 -17.63
C ILE A 64 17.02 -8.65 -19.14
N ALA A 65 16.65 -9.82 -19.69
CA ALA A 65 16.60 -10.05 -21.12
C ALA A 65 15.43 -9.33 -21.83
N GLU A 66 14.50 -8.70 -21.10
CA GLU A 66 13.48 -7.86 -21.71
C GLU A 66 14.08 -6.52 -22.15
N GLU A 67 13.87 -6.16 -23.42
CA GLU A 67 14.39 -4.94 -24.03
C GLU A 67 14.08 -3.69 -23.19
N GLU A 68 15.02 -2.73 -23.20
CA GLU A 68 14.81 -1.43 -22.58
C GLU A 68 13.56 -0.75 -23.15
N PRO A 69 12.77 -0.05 -22.32
CA PRO A 69 11.60 0.65 -22.80
C PRO A 69 12.01 1.74 -23.80
N SER A 70 11.55 1.59 -25.04
CA SER A 70 11.47 2.74 -25.93
C SER A 70 10.46 3.76 -25.38
N THR A 71 10.59 5.03 -25.79
CA THR A 71 9.65 6.09 -25.39
C THR A 71 8.19 5.74 -25.68
N HIS A 72 7.94 4.93 -26.72
CA HIS A 72 6.60 4.54 -27.16
C HIS A 72 6.03 3.36 -26.34
N ASN A 73 6.87 2.56 -25.70
CA ASN A 73 6.47 1.35 -24.96
C ASN A 73 6.70 1.45 -23.44
N LYS A 74 7.12 2.61 -22.94
CA LYS A 74 7.50 2.80 -21.52
C LYS A 74 6.44 2.30 -20.54
N SER A 75 5.17 2.66 -20.72
CA SER A 75 4.07 2.21 -19.84
C SER A 75 3.85 0.69 -19.90
N THR A 76 3.96 0.11 -21.09
CA THR A 76 3.87 -1.34 -21.29
C THR A 76 5.01 -2.07 -20.57
N THR A 77 6.24 -1.54 -20.63
CA THR A 77 7.38 -2.12 -19.93
C THR A 77 7.25 -1.98 -18.42
N ILE A 78 6.91 -0.80 -17.91
CA ILE A 78 6.74 -0.54 -16.47
C ILE A 78 5.64 -1.44 -15.89
N SER A 79 4.51 -1.59 -16.60
CA SER A 79 3.42 -2.47 -16.15
C SER A 79 3.76 -3.96 -16.15
N LYS A 80 4.81 -4.38 -16.85
CA LYS A 80 5.34 -5.75 -16.85
C LYS A 80 6.48 -5.96 -15.86
N ALA A 81 6.97 -4.89 -15.24
CA ALA A 81 8.06 -4.92 -14.27
C ALA A 81 7.77 -5.90 -13.12
N TYR A 82 8.82 -6.35 -12.44
CA TYR A 82 8.69 -7.16 -11.22
C TYR A 82 7.90 -6.40 -10.17
N GLN A 83 8.30 -5.15 -9.95
CA GLN A 83 7.64 -4.19 -9.10
C GLN A 83 7.78 -2.81 -9.72
N ASN A 84 6.79 -1.95 -9.54
CA ASN A 84 6.85 -0.55 -9.91
C ASN A 84 5.98 0.28 -8.98
N PHE A 85 6.24 1.59 -8.96
CA PHE A 85 5.36 2.55 -8.34
C PHE A 85 5.48 3.94 -8.99
N ASP A 86 4.41 4.72 -8.94
CA ASP A 86 4.42 6.16 -9.17
C ASP A 86 4.62 6.92 -7.86
N SER A 87 4.03 6.41 -6.77
CA SER A 87 4.25 6.94 -5.43
C SER A 87 3.94 5.92 -4.35
N ILE A 88 4.63 6.04 -3.22
CA ILE A 88 4.38 5.29 -1.99
C ILE A 88 4.07 6.31 -0.90
N ASN A 89 2.88 6.23 -0.30
CA ASN A 89 2.44 7.12 0.77
C ASN A 89 2.25 6.33 2.05
N LEU A 90 2.66 6.90 3.18
CA LEU A 90 2.33 6.38 4.50
C LEU A 90 1.31 7.29 5.17
N GLN A 91 0.18 6.73 5.59
CA GLN A 91 -0.90 7.49 6.19
C GLN A 91 -1.42 6.80 7.45
N THR A 92 -1.66 7.58 8.50
CA THR A 92 -2.22 7.06 9.75
C THR A 92 -3.74 7.21 9.76
N ILE A 93 -4.41 6.20 10.29
CA ILE A 93 -5.84 6.25 10.59
C ILE A 93 -6.07 5.78 12.04
N ASN A 94 -7.14 6.26 12.65
CA ASN A 94 -7.64 5.71 13.91
C ASN A 94 -9.01 5.08 13.65
N TYR A 95 -9.18 3.84 14.07
CA TYR A 95 -10.45 3.12 14.01
C TYR A 95 -10.69 2.43 15.35
N LYS A 96 -11.80 2.76 16.02
CA LYS A 96 -12.16 2.22 17.35
C LYS A 96 -11.02 2.37 18.39
N ASN A 97 -10.40 3.55 18.45
CA ASN A 97 -9.27 3.87 19.33
C ASN A 97 -7.99 3.06 19.08
N HIS A 98 -7.88 2.37 17.93
CA HIS A 98 -6.66 1.71 17.48
C HIS A 98 -6.08 2.42 16.27
N PHE A 99 -4.77 2.67 16.30
CA PHE A 99 -4.05 3.27 15.18
C PHE A 99 -3.63 2.20 14.18
N TYR A 100 -3.88 2.48 12.90
CA TYR A 100 -3.40 1.68 11.78
C TYR A 100 -2.65 2.58 10.80
N TYR A 101 -1.77 1.96 10.03
CA TYR A 101 -0.90 2.65 9.10
C TYR A 101 -1.09 2.06 7.71
N LEU A 102 -1.51 2.92 6.79
CA LEU A 102 -1.79 2.60 5.40
C LEU A 102 -0.55 2.88 4.57
N LEU A 103 0.07 1.83 4.04
CA LEU A 103 1.06 1.94 3.00
C LEU A 103 0.34 1.90 1.64
N ILE A 104 0.17 3.08 1.05
CA ILE A 104 -0.59 3.28 -0.20
C ILE A 104 0.40 3.40 -1.36
N VAL A 105 0.43 2.39 -2.21
CA VAL A 105 1.29 2.29 -3.39
C VAL A 105 0.45 2.54 -4.64
N LYS A 106 0.71 3.64 -5.34
CA LYS A 106 0.18 3.86 -6.70
C LYS A 106 1.17 3.26 -7.68
N CYS A 107 0.70 2.45 -8.60
CA CYS A 107 1.53 1.72 -9.57
C CYS A 107 0.77 1.52 -10.88
N LEU A 108 1.51 1.09 -11.90
CA LEU A 108 0.95 0.66 -13.17
C LEU A 108 0.97 -0.87 -13.24
N GLU A 109 -0.17 -1.48 -13.49
CA GLU A 109 -0.31 -2.92 -13.67
C GLU A 109 -0.80 -3.21 -15.06
N GLY A 110 -0.68 -4.46 -15.50
CA GLY A 110 -1.20 -4.85 -16.79
C GLY A 110 -1.52 -6.33 -16.90
N LYS A 111 -2.31 -6.63 -17.92
CA LYS A 111 -2.71 -7.99 -18.27
C LYS A 111 -2.92 -8.10 -19.77
N TYR A 112 -2.71 -9.30 -20.28
CA TYR A 112 -3.10 -9.63 -21.65
C TYR A 112 -4.63 -9.77 -21.73
N THR A 113 -5.24 -9.20 -22.76
CA THR A 113 -6.64 -9.49 -23.12
C THR A 113 -6.82 -10.97 -23.44
N TYR A 114 -5.81 -11.57 -24.07
CA TYR A 114 -5.75 -13.01 -24.37
C TYR A 114 -4.56 -13.63 -23.62
N PRO A 115 -4.72 -14.01 -22.34
CA PRO A 115 -3.61 -14.51 -21.50
C PRO A 115 -2.88 -15.72 -22.07
N THR A 116 -3.62 -16.70 -22.60
CA THR A 116 -3.05 -17.94 -23.17
C THR A 116 -2.14 -17.65 -24.36
N LEU A 117 -2.54 -16.72 -25.22
CA LEU A 117 -1.78 -16.33 -26.42
C LEU A 117 -0.72 -15.26 -26.12
N LYS A 118 -0.68 -14.72 -24.89
CA LYS A 118 0.11 -13.54 -24.52
C LYS A 118 -0.07 -12.39 -25.51
N LYS A 119 -1.31 -12.14 -25.94
CA LYS A 119 -1.66 -11.15 -26.96
C LYS A 119 -2.46 -9.99 -26.37
N ASP A 120 -2.22 -8.79 -26.91
CA ASP A 120 -2.91 -7.53 -26.58
C ASP A 120 -2.76 -7.15 -25.11
N TRP A 121 -1.55 -6.71 -24.74
CA TRP A 121 -1.27 -6.22 -23.39
C TRP A 121 -1.97 -4.89 -23.14
N ASN A 122 -2.75 -4.83 -22.06
CA ASN A 122 -3.40 -3.62 -21.59
C ASN A 122 -2.92 -3.30 -20.19
N TYR A 123 -2.54 -2.05 -19.96
CA TYR A 123 -2.13 -1.55 -18.66
C TYR A 123 -3.18 -0.61 -18.06
N GLN A 124 -3.21 -0.54 -16.74
CA GLN A 124 -4.08 0.31 -15.96
C GLN A 124 -3.35 0.79 -14.70
N SER A 125 -3.69 1.98 -14.22
CA SER A 125 -3.22 2.42 -12.91
C SER A 125 -3.93 1.66 -11.79
N GLU A 126 -3.18 1.25 -10.78
CA GLU A 126 -3.71 0.62 -9.56
C GLU A 126 -3.21 1.33 -8.32
N THR A 127 -4.07 1.40 -7.31
CA THR A 127 -3.70 1.79 -5.95
C THR A 127 -3.80 0.56 -5.05
N LYS A 128 -2.66 0.09 -4.54
CA LYS A 128 -2.56 -1.00 -3.57
C LYS A 128 -2.40 -0.40 -2.18
N ILE A 129 -3.24 -0.81 -1.24
CA ILE A 129 -3.20 -0.31 0.14
C ILE A 129 -2.92 -1.50 1.04
N PHE A 130 -1.82 -1.44 1.78
CA PHE A 130 -1.46 -2.43 2.79
C PHE A 130 -1.66 -1.83 4.17
N ILE A 131 -2.29 -2.57 5.08
CA ILE A 131 -2.64 -2.07 6.41
C ILE A 131 -1.73 -2.73 7.44
N PHE A 132 -0.97 -1.91 8.17
CA PHE A 132 -0.06 -2.32 9.23
C PHE A 132 -0.52 -1.80 10.59
N GLU A 133 -0.07 -2.48 11.64
CA GLU A 133 -0.31 -2.07 13.03
C GLU A 133 0.81 -1.13 13.51
N GLU A 134 0.61 -0.54 14.69
CA GLU A 134 1.58 0.38 15.27
C GLU A 134 2.92 -0.29 15.59
N THR A 135 2.89 -1.56 16.01
CA THR A 135 4.09 -2.38 16.26
C THR A 135 4.95 -2.50 15.00
N ASP A 136 4.34 -2.76 13.85
CA ASP A 136 5.04 -2.84 12.56
C ASP A 136 5.76 -1.52 12.20
N ILE A 137 5.09 -0.40 12.41
CA ILE A 137 5.68 0.92 12.13
C ILE A 137 6.77 1.29 13.12
N ASN A 138 6.63 0.91 14.39
CA ASN A 138 7.69 1.11 15.37
C ASN A 138 8.93 0.29 15.01
N ASN A 139 8.76 -0.94 14.52
CA ASN A 139 9.86 -1.75 14.00
C ASN A 139 10.56 -1.09 12.80
N LEU A 140 9.80 -0.48 11.87
CA LEU A 140 10.39 0.30 10.77
C LEU A 140 11.20 1.50 11.30
N LYS A 141 10.68 2.24 12.28
CA LYS A 141 11.40 3.38 12.87
C LYS A 141 12.70 2.97 13.56
N SER A 142 12.76 1.77 14.14
CA SER A 142 13.94 1.20 14.80
C SER A 142 14.76 0.29 13.89
N LEU A 143 14.70 0.47 12.57
CA LEU A 143 15.43 -0.35 11.61
C LEU A 143 16.95 -0.24 11.80
N ASN A 144 17.58 -1.37 12.13
CA ASN A 144 19.04 -1.47 12.32
C ASN A 144 19.75 -2.18 11.16
N ASP A 145 19.16 -3.26 10.63
CA ASP A 145 19.67 -3.99 9.45
C ASP A 145 18.47 -4.49 8.63
N TYR A 146 18.20 -5.80 8.60
CA TYR A 146 17.04 -6.38 7.94
C TYR A 146 15.78 -6.35 8.80
N LEU A 147 14.64 -6.11 8.15
CA LEU A 147 13.33 -6.26 8.73
C LEU A 147 12.33 -6.79 7.69
N CYS A 148 11.54 -7.76 8.11
CA CYS A 148 10.36 -8.22 7.39
C CYS A 148 9.14 -7.96 8.26
N ILE A 149 8.25 -7.06 7.83
CA ILE A 149 6.92 -6.93 8.44
C ILE A 149 5.89 -7.55 7.51
N THR A 150 4.85 -8.18 8.07
CA THR A 150 3.86 -8.89 7.26
C THR A 150 2.45 -8.43 7.59
N THR A 151 1.63 -8.28 6.56
CA THR A 151 0.19 -8.04 6.74
C THR A 151 -0.63 -9.01 5.89
N SER A 152 -1.78 -9.41 6.39
CA SER A 152 -2.80 -10.15 5.63
C SER A 152 -3.86 -9.22 5.03
N ARG A 153 -3.74 -7.91 5.24
CA ARG A 153 -4.73 -6.90 4.85
C ARG A 153 -4.22 -6.09 3.66
N LYS A 154 -4.84 -6.33 2.51
CA LYS A 154 -4.54 -5.64 1.25
C LYS A 154 -5.82 -5.25 0.55
N ILE A 155 -5.89 -4.01 0.11
CA ILE A 155 -6.95 -3.49 -0.77
C ILE A 155 -6.31 -3.13 -2.11
N VAL A 156 -7.01 -3.41 -3.21
CA VAL A 156 -6.62 -3.01 -4.56
C VAL A 156 -7.76 -2.19 -5.16
N ILE A 157 -7.44 -1.01 -5.67
CA ILE A 157 -8.38 -0.12 -6.32
C ILE A 157 -7.83 0.16 -7.72
N THR A 158 -8.59 -0.23 -8.75
CA THR A 158 -8.23 -0.07 -10.17
C THR A 158 -8.94 1.13 -10.81
N SER A 159 -10.00 1.63 -10.18
CA SER A 159 -10.71 2.84 -10.57
C SER A 159 -10.05 4.07 -9.95
N LYS A 160 -10.35 5.24 -10.52
CA LYS A 160 -10.06 6.50 -9.84
C LYS A 160 -10.92 6.55 -8.58
N ILE A 161 -10.30 6.70 -7.41
CA ILE A 161 -11.04 6.95 -6.16
C ILE A 161 -11.79 8.27 -6.35
N GLU A 162 -13.12 8.20 -6.44
CA GLU A 162 -13.93 9.36 -6.77
C GLU A 162 -14.11 10.29 -5.58
N ASN A 163 -14.10 9.74 -4.35
CA ASN A 163 -14.19 10.51 -3.11
C ASN A 163 -13.64 9.74 -1.90
N ASP A 164 -13.48 10.45 -0.78
CA ASP A 164 -12.95 9.89 0.48
C ASP A 164 -13.89 8.85 1.12
N GLU A 165 -15.20 8.87 0.83
CA GLU A 165 -16.15 7.93 1.39
C GLU A 165 -15.94 6.51 0.86
N GLU A 166 -15.73 6.35 -0.45
CA GLU A 166 -15.41 5.06 -1.07
C GLU A 166 -14.10 4.49 -0.48
N PHE A 167 -13.08 5.34 -0.35
CA PHE A 167 -11.81 4.98 0.25
C PHE A 167 -12.01 4.47 1.70
N ILE A 168 -12.69 5.25 2.54
CA ILE A 168 -12.99 4.91 3.93
C ILE A 168 -13.78 3.61 4.03
N SER A 169 -14.78 3.42 3.18
CA SER A 169 -15.61 2.21 3.15
C SER A 169 -14.78 0.96 2.87
N ASN A 170 -13.88 1.04 1.89
CA ASN A 170 -12.96 -0.05 1.56
C ASN A 170 -12.01 -0.39 2.73
N ILE A 171 -11.45 0.62 3.40
CA ILE A 171 -10.63 0.42 4.61
C ILE A 171 -11.44 -0.25 5.72
N LYS A 172 -12.65 0.25 6.01
CA LYS A 172 -13.51 -0.27 7.09
C LYS A 172 -13.86 -1.73 6.87
N ARG A 173 -14.23 -2.10 5.64
CA ARG A 173 -14.53 -3.49 5.26
C ARG A 173 -13.34 -4.40 5.52
N GLU A 174 -12.14 -3.96 5.16
CA GLU A 174 -10.93 -4.77 5.37
C GLU A 174 -10.54 -4.86 6.85
N LEU A 175 -10.74 -3.82 7.66
CA LEU A 175 -10.46 -3.86 9.11
C LEU A 175 -11.43 -4.76 9.88
N ILE A 176 -12.71 -4.83 9.47
CA ILE A 176 -13.71 -5.70 10.09
C ILE A 176 -13.46 -7.17 9.75
N ARG A 177 -12.88 -7.46 8.57
CA ARG A 177 -12.56 -8.82 8.15
C ARG A 177 -11.56 -9.46 9.13
N LEU A 178 -11.92 -10.59 9.73
CA LEU A 178 -10.98 -11.38 10.51
C LEU A 178 -10.08 -12.16 9.54
N PRO A 179 -8.75 -11.98 9.58
CA PRO A 179 -7.86 -12.74 8.71
C PRO A 179 -7.90 -14.22 9.09
N SER A 180 -8.14 -15.08 8.10
CA SER A 180 -8.06 -16.53 8.29
C SER A 180 -6.61 -17.00 8.31
N LYS A 181 -6.33 -18.18 8.89
CA LYS A 181 -5.00 -18.82 8.80
C LYS A 181 -4.54 -19.05 7.35
N SER A 182 -5.47 -19.19 6.41
CA SER A 182 -5.22 -19.36 4.97
C SER A 182 -5.10 -18.05 4.19
N SER A 183 -5.23 -16.90 4.86
CA SER A 183 -5.12 -15.60 4.18
C SER A 183 -3.70 -15.39 3.65
N LYS A 184 -3.60 -14.92 2.40
CA LYS A 184 -2.32 -14.53 1.81
C LYS A 184 -1.64 -13.50 2.70
N LYS A 185 -0.35 -13.69 2.96
CA LYS A 185 0.50 -12.74 3.67
C LYS A 185 1.29 -11.94 2.66
N TYR A 186 1.31 -10.63 2.85
CA TYR A 186 2.10 -9.70 2.08
C TYR A 186 3.24 -9.22 2.97
N THR A 187 4.48 -9.49 2.55
CA THR A 187 5.67 -9.17 3.32
C THR A 187 6.27 -7.88 2.79
N PHE A 188 6.52 -6.90 3.64
CA PHE A 188 7.33 -5.74 3.32
C PHE A 188 8.75 -6.00 3.81
N VAL A 189 9.71 -6.02 2.89
CA VAL A 189 11.12 -6.34 3.18
C VAL A 189 11.90 -5.06 3.06
N ILE A 190 12.70 -4.78 4.07
CA ILE A 190 13.52 -3.59 4.11
C ILE A 190 14.84 -3.89 4.79
N ARG A 191 15.90 -3.22 4.32
CA ARG A 191 17.24 -3.33 4.84
C ARG A 191 17.86 -1.94 4.93
N LYS A 192 18.41 -1.61 6.08
CA LYS A 192 19.29 -0.45 6.23
C LYS A 192 20.72 -0.85 5.95
N LEU A 193 21.44 -0.04 5.16
CA LEU A 193 22.86 -0.22 4.90
C LEU A 193 23.69 0.87 5.57
N ASP A 194 24.96 0.56 5.83
CA ASP A 194 25.91 1.47 6.47
C ASP A 194 26.26 2.69 5.61
N ASN A 195 26.10 2.58 4.28
CA ASN A 195 26.33 3.65 3.31
C ASN A 195 25.21 4.71 3.27
N GLU A 196 24.35 4.74 4.29
CA GLU A 196 23.19 5.64 4.37
C GLU A 196 22.13 5.45 3.29
N SER A 197 22.04 4.26 2.68
CA SER A 197 20.92 3.89 1.85
C SER A 197 20.01 2.87 2.54
N VAL A 198 18.76 2.86 2.09
CA VAL A 198 17.75 1.89 2.52
C VAL A 198 17.27 1.16 1.30
N HIS A 199 17.40 -0.16 1.34
CA HIS A 199 16.93 -1.07 0.32
C HIS A 199 15.58 -1.63 0.74
N PHE A 200 14.61 -1.68 -0.18
CA PHE A 200 13.32 -2.27 0.12
C PHE A 200 12.69 -2.93 -1.10
N LEU A 201 11.76 -3.84 -0.85
CA LEU A 201 10.85 -4.37 -1.85
C LEU A 201 9.43 -4.03 -1.44
N LEU A 202 8.58 -3.62 -2.39
CA LEU A 202 7.17 -3.36 -2.11
C LEU A 202 6.48 -4.61 -1.55
N PRO A 203 5.44 -4.45 -0.71
CA PRO A 203 4.78 -5.60 -0.13
C PRO A 203 4.15 -6.50 -1.18
N GLN A 204 4.48 -7.80 -1.11
CA GLN A 204 3.96 -8.79 -2.02
C GLN A 204 3.85 -10.17 -1.34
N CYS A 205 3.12 -11.07 -1.98
CA CYS A 205 3.12 -12.47 -1.60
C CYS A 205 4.37 -13.11 -2.22
N TYR A 206 5.37 -13.40 -1.40
CA TYR A 206 6.60 -14.02 -1.89
C TYR A 206 6.37 -15.51 -2.15
N VAL A 207 6.94 -16.00 -3.25
CA VAL A 207 7.07 -17.43 -3.55
C VAL A 207 8.41 -17.96 -3.02
N GLU A 208 9.43 -17.11 -2.99
CA GLU A 208 10.81 -17.39 -2.58
C GLU A 208 11.12 -16.69 -1.24
N ASP A 209 12.32 -16.90 -0.69
CA ASP A 209 12.75 -16.19 0.52
C ASP A 209 12.85 -14.66 0.24
N PRO A 210 12.11 -13.82 0.98
CA PRO A 210 12.22 -12.37 0.85
C PRO A 210 13.63 -11.82 1.05
N ILE A 211 14.43 -12.41 1.94
CA ILE A 211 15.80 -11.95 2.26
C ILE A 211 16.75 -12.26 1.11
N GLU A 212 16.63 -13.42 0.48
CA GLU A 212 17.39 -13.77 -0.72
C GLU A 212 16.96 -12.89 -1.91
N THR A 213 15.65 -12.64 -2.04
CA THR A 213 15.12 -11.82 -3.12
C THR A 213 15.71 -10.40 -3.09
N ILE A 214 15.69 -9.75 -1.92
CA ILE A 214 16.16 -8.37 -1.78
C ILE A 214 17.67 -8.23 -2.00
N GLN A 215 18.46 -9.30 -1.92
CA GLN A 215 19.88 -9.27 -2.27
C GLN A 215 20.14 -9.11 -3.77
N ASN A 216 19.19 -9.51 -4.62
CA ASN A 216 19.34 -9.53 -6.07
C ASN A 216 18.47 -8.50 -6.79
N LYS A 217 17.47 -7.94 -6.10
CA LYS A 217 16.61 -6.89 -6.64
C LYS A 217 15.98 -6.07 -5.52
N TYR A 218 15.98 -4.74 -5.65
CA TYR A 218 15.49 -3.85 -4.60
C TYR A 218 15.24 -2.45 -5.13
N PHE A 219 14.42 -1.68 -4.42
CA PHE A 219 14.41 -0.23 -4.51
C PHE A 219 15.39 0.36 -3.52
N GLU A 220 16.13 1.37 -3.95
CA GLU A 220 17.06 2.13 -3.12
C GLU A 220 16.58 3.57 -2.95
N ILE A 221 16.59 4.05 -1.71
CA ILE A 221 16.41 5.46 -1.34
C ILE A 221 17.48 5.86 -0.33
N SER A 222 17.70 7.17 -0.19
CA SER A 222 18.55 7.68 0.88
C SER A 222 17.92 7.44 2.26
N LEU A 223 18.75 7.24 3.28
CA LEU A 223 18.31 7.13 4.68
C LEU A 223 17.55 8.39 5.13
N LYS A 224 17.94 9.55 4.59
CA LYS A 224 17.24 10.82 4.81
C LYS A 224 15.80 10.78 4.31
N ASP A 225 15.59 10.31 3.08
CA ASP A 225 14.25 10.19 2.49
C ASP A 225 13.43 9.12 3.19
N TYR A 226 14.07 8.03 3.64
CA TYR A 226 13.43 7.02 4.47
C TYR A 226 12.92 7.59 5.81
N TYR A 227 13.74 8.35 6.54
CA TYR A 227 13.31 8.98 7.78
C TYR A 227 12.21 10.01 7.56
N LYS A 228 12.31 10.82 6.51
CA LYS A 228 11.25 11.74 6.11
C LYS A 228 9.96 11.00 5.78
N PHE A 229 10.04 9.86 5.09
CA PHE A 229 8.89 9.01 4.77
C PHE A 229 8.19 8.47 6.03
N LEU A 230 8.95 8.16 7.08
CA LEU A 230 8.43 7.75 8.39
C LEU A 230 8.03 8.93 9.31
N GLY A 231 8.16 10.18 8.86
CA GLY A 231 7.88 11.37 9.65
C GLY A 231 8.86 11.58 10.80
N LEU A 232 10.04 10.98 10.72
CA LEU A 232 11.12 11.17 11.68
C LEU A 232 11.90 12.44 11.34
N LYS A 233 12.34 13.17 12.37
CA LYS A 233 13.33 14.23 12.18
C LYS A 233 14.66 13.56 11.84
N THR A 234 15.26 13.94 10.71
CA THR A 234 16.65 13.60 10.42
C THR A 234 17.49 14.21 11.53
N GLN A 235 18.20 13.39 12.31
CA GLN A 235 19.18 13.92 13.25
C GLN A 235 20.20 14.71 12.43
N ASP A 236 20.37 15.99 12.76
CA ASP A 236 21.50 16.76 12.25
C ASP A 236 22.77 16.00 12.62
N LYS A 237 23.52 15.56 11.63
CA LYS A 237 24.90 15.11 11.79
C LYS A 237 25.75 16.32 12.19
N SER A 238 25.62 16.74 13.44
CA SER A 238 26.53 17.64 14.12
C SER A 238 26.97 16.99 15.42
N LEU A 239 27.56 15.80 15.33
CA LEU A 239 28.35 15.14 16.38
C LEU A 239 28.92 13.84 15.79
N TYR A 240 29.97 13.96 14.99
CA TYR A 240 31.21 13.16 15.00
C TYR A 240 32.22 13.87 14.11
#